data_AF-A0A7S0RYX9-F1
#
_entry.id   AF-A0A7S0RYX9-F1
#
_cell.length_a   1.000
_cell.length_b   1.000
_cell.length_c   1.000
_cell.angle_alpha   90.00
_cell.angle_beta   90.00
_cell.angle_gamma   90.00
#
_symmetry.space_group_name_H-M   'P 1'
#
loop_
_entity.id
_entity.type
_entity.pdbx_description
1 polymer ?
#
loop_
_entity_poly.entity_id
_entity_poly.type
_entity_poly.pdbx_seq_one_letter_code
_entity_poly.pdbx_strand_id
1 'polypeptide(L)'
;HCLVYHESMRAWARVADDTFVGSEFVSTLALAPSAPTDGATPASWELSGLQVAAMAEATRPLLAALTGNPATDPKAQSTRHLETLVASALVLQSPNEYRRWLAAYTCHLAKTEDELRLREVCRDLLGPVRRRTSASAPAPAGPSTALSQAWEPTVLGISKHALLEQVVLPSMAVNRTMQRLVLEMDDLLQSMRDSAVQ
;
A
#
# COMPACT_ATOMS: atom_id res chain seq x y z
N HIS A 1 4.52 -0.34 -21.14
CA HIS A 1 3.62 -0.89 -20.10
C HIS A 1 4.11 -2.28 -19.70
N CYS A 2 4.15 -2.63 -18.42
CA CYS A 2 4.55 -3.97 -17.96
C CYS A 2 3.38 -4.71 -17.30
N LEU A 3 3.21 -5.98 -17.68
CA LEU A 3 2.17 -6.87 -17.19
C LEU A 3 2.83 -8.07 -16.49
N VAL A 4 2.32 -8.45 -15.33
CA VAL A 4 2.75 -9.63 -14.58
C VAL A 4 1.55 -10.54 -14.39
N TYR A 5 1.75 -11.85 -14.60
CA TYR A 5 0.72 -12.83 -14.35
C TYR A 5 0.68 -13.20 -12.87
N HIS A 6 -0.47 -13.04 -12.23
CA HIS A 6 -0.66 -13.40 -10.83
C HIS A 6 -1.36 -14.75 -10.71
N GLU A 7 -0.66 -15.76 -10.16
CA GLU A 7 -1.12 -17.15 -10.17
C GLU A 7 -2.38 -17.38 -9.34
N SER A 8 -2.52 -16.73 -8.17
CA SER A 8 -3.67 -16.95 -7.28
C SER A 8 -4.96 -16.29 -7.79
N MET A 9 -4.84 -15.16 -8.50
CA MET A 9 -5.98 -14.49 -9.14
C MET A 9 -6.24 -15.01 -10.56
N ARG A 10 -5.31 -15.79 -11.12
CA ARG A 10 -5.30 -16.26 -12.51
C ARG A 10 -5.52 -15.14 -13.53
N ALA A 11 -4.97 -13.97 -13.26
CA ALA A 11 -5.19 -12.77 -14.06
C ALA A 11 -3.87 -12.04 -14.34
N TRP A 12 -3.84 -11.30 -15.45
CA TRP A 12 -2.75 -10.38 -15.77
C TRP A 12 -2.96 -9.06 -15.05
N ALA A 13 -2.01 -8.67 -14.21
CA ALA A 13 -2.01 -7.39 -13.52
C ALA A 13 -1.00 -6.44 -14.18
N ARG A 14 -1.40 -5.17 -14.35
CA ARG A 14 -0.52 -4.12 -14.87
C ARG A 14 0.28 -3.53 -13.72
N VAL A 15 1.60 -3.66 -13.81
CA VAL A 15 2.55 -3.35 -12.72
C VAL A 15 3.31 -2.03 -12.98
N ALA A 16 3.54 -1.69 -14.25
CA ALA A 16 4.21 -0.44 -14.64
C ALA A 16 3.54 0.21 -15.86
N ASP A 17 3.49 1.54 -15.84
CA ASP A 17 2.70 2.32 -16.78
C ASP A 17 3.15 3.79 -16.93
N ASP A 18 2.71 4.45 -18.00
CA ASP A 18 3.03 5.85 -18.34
C ASP A 18 1.95 6.87 -17.95
N THR A 19 0.84 6.48 -17.30
CA THR A 19 -0.28 7.40 -17.02
C THR A 19 -0.04 8.43 -15.92
N PHE A 20 1.02 8.28 -15.11
CA PHE A 20 1.25 9.08 -13.89
C PHE A 20 2.41 10.08 -13.98
N VAL A 21 2.74 10.57 -15.19
CA VAL A 21 3.88 11.49 -15.43
C VAL A 21 3.87 12.74 -14.54
N GLY A 22 2.69 13.20 -14.09
CA GLY A 22 2.54 14.37 -13.22
C GLY A 22 2.71 14.10 -11.72
N SER A 23 2.91 12.85 -11.29
CA SER A 23 3.06 12.52 -9.87
C SER A 23 4.47 12.85 -9.36
N GLU A 24 4.55 13.45 -8.18
CA GLU A 24 5.84 13.77 -7.52
C GLU A 24 6.68 12.53 -7.20
N PHE A 25 6.06 11.35 -7.12
CA PHE A 25 6.72 10.09 -6.79
C PHE A 25 7.45 9.46 -7.98
N VAL A 26 7.21 9.95 -9.20
CA VAL A 26 7.96 9.56 -10.40
C VAL A 26 9.44 9.88 -10.25
N SER A 27 9.77 11.05 -9.73
CA SER A 27 11.17 11.44 -9.48
C SER A 27 11.80 10.61 -8.37
N THR A 28 11.02 10.20 -7.36
CA THR A 28 11.50 9.36 -6.26
C THR A 28 11.77 7.92 -6.70
N LEU A 29 11.02 7.42 -7.69
CA LEU A 29 11.28 6.15 -8.37
C LEU A 29 12.59 6.17 -9.16
N ALA A 30 12.86 7.26 -9.90
CA ALA A 30 14.09 7.42 -10.65
C ALA A 30 15.34 7.57 -9.76
N LEU A 31 15.17 8.09 -8.54
CA LEU A 31 16.22 8.20 -7.52
C LEU A 31 16.33 6.96 -6.63
N ALA A 32 15.41 6.00 -6.74
CA ALA A 32 15.51 4.75 -6.01
C ALA A 32 16.79 4.03 -6.47
N PRO A 33 17.66 3.60 -5.55
CA PRO A 33 18.90 2.94 -5.94
C PRO A 33 18.54 1.68 -6.72
N SER A 34 18.84 1.69 -8.02
CA SER A 34 18.68 0.55 -8.93
C SER A 34 19.77 -0.50 -8.74
N ALA A 35 20.56 -0.39 -7.67
CA ALA A 35 21.74 -1.18 -7.42
C ALA A 35 21.76 -1.65 -5.96
N PRO A 36 22.23 -2.89 -5.72
CA PRO A 36 22.29 -3.49 -4.40
C PRO A 36 23.39 -2.81 -3.59
N THR A 37 23.06 -1.71 -2.92
CA THR A 37 23.91 -1.21 -1.84
C THR A 37 23.66 -2.10 -0.64
N ASP A 38 24.64 -2.94 -0.34
CA ASP A 38 24.73 -3.88 0.80
C ASP A 38 23.70 -5.01 0.82
N GLY A 39 24.04 -6.12 0.16
CA GLY A 39 23.53 -7.47 0.47
C GLY A 39 22.08 -7.79 0.13
N ALA A 40 21.28 -6.83 -0.33
CA ALA A 40 19.91 -7.10 -0.77
C ALA A 40 19.88 -7.61 -2.22
N THR A 41 19.14 -8.71 -2.44
CA THR A 41 19.01 -9.42 -3.71
C THR A 41 18.42 -8.52 -4.80
N PRO A 42 18.81 -8.67 -6.09
CA PRO A 42 18.31 -7.87 -7.21
C PRO A 42 16.77 -7.85 -7.32
N ALA A 43 16.11 -8.88 -6.78
CA ALA A 43 14.66 -8.98 -6.69
C ALA A 43 13.99 -7.88 -5.83
N SER A 44 14.74 -7.22 -4.95
CA SER A 44 14.19 -6.25 -4.00
C SER A 44 13.86 -4.88 -4.62
N TRP A 45 14.13 -4.68 -5.92
CA TRP A 45 13.86 -3.42 -6.63
C TRP A 45 13.24 -3.63 -8.03
N GLU A 46 12.67 -4.81 -8.27
CA GLU A 46 12.10 -5.18 -9.57
C GLU A 46 10.99 -4.20 -10.00
N LEU A 47 10.15 -3.72 -9.08
CA LEU A 47 9.12 -2.74 -9.41
C LEU A 47 9.73 -1.42 -9.88
N SER A 48 10.71 -0.92 -9.12
CA SER A 48 11.35 0.37 -9.40
C SER A 48 12.04 0.33 -10.77
N GLY A 49 12.74 -0.77 -11.07
CA GLY A 49 13.36 -1.00 -12.38
C GLY A 49 12.36 -1.11 -13.52
N LEU A 50 11.27 -1.87 -13.33
CA LEU A 50 10.20 -2.01 -14.33
C LEU A 50 9.49 -0.68 -14.61
N GLN A 51 9.32 0.17 -13.60
CA GLN A 51 8.70 1.49 -13.76
C GLN A 51 9.59 2.47 -14.50
N VAL A 52 10.88 2.50 -14.18
CA VAL A 52 11.85 3.32 -14.94
C VAL A 52 11.94 2.84 -16.38
N ALA A 53 11.97 1.53 -16.63
CA ALA A 53 11.98 0.97 -17.97
C ALA A 53 10.69 1.33 -18.75
N ALA A 54 9.52 1.18 -18.13
CA ALA A 54 8.24 1.53 -18.74
C ALA A 54 8.13 3.03 -19.07
N MET A 55 8.73 3.89 -18.25
CA MET A 55 8.78 5.34 -18.51
C MET A 55 9.79 5.72 -19.60
N ALA A 56 10.94 5.04 -19.67
CA ALA A 56 11.94 5.26 -20.71
C ALA A 56 11.44 4.84 -22.09
N GLU A 57 10.64 3.77 -22.16
CA GLU A 57 10.05 3.26 -23.39
C GLU A 57 8.80 4.06 -23.82
N ALA A 58 8.21 4.81 -22.89
CA ALA A 58 7.08 5.66 -23.21
C ALA A 58 7.57 6.89 -24.00
N THR A 59 7.13 7.00 -25.25
CA THR A 59 7.24 8.22 -26.09
C THR A 59 6.15 9.26 -25.76
N ARG A 60 5.13 8.83 -25.02
CA ARG A 60 4.00 9.61 -24.52
C ARG A 60 4.26 10.65 -23.41
N PRO A 61 5.23 10.52 -22.48
CA PRO A 61 5.43 11.49 -21.41
C PRO A 61 5.96 12.83 -21.94
N LEU A 62 6.72 12.81 -23.04
CA LEU A 62 7.09 14.04 -23.76
C LEU A 62 5.84 14.74 -24.31
N LEU A 63 4.96 14.00 -24.99
CA LEU A 63 3.72 14.56 -25.54
C LEU A 63 2.73 15.01 -24.45
N ALA A 64 2.58 14.26 -23.36
CA ALA A 64 1.72 14.60 -22.24
C ALA A 64 2.23 15.79 -21.41
N ALA A 65 3.55 15.94 -21.28
CA ALA A 65 4.18 17.13 -20.70
C ALA A 65 3.97 18.36 -21.59
N LEU A 66 3.96 18.19 -22.91
CA LEU A 66 3.70 19.27 -23.88
C LEU A 66 2.22 19.64 -23.99
N THR A 67 1.30 18.67 -23.87
CA THR A 67 -0.14 18.95 -23.97
C THR A 67 -0.75 19.40 -22.66
N GLY A 68 -0.11 19.08 -21.52
CA GLY A 68 -0.65 19.30 -20.18
C GLY A 68 -1.96 18.53 -20.01
N ASN A 69 -2.07 17.62 -19.04
CA ASN A 69 -3.40 17.14 -18.66
C ASN A 69 -3.88 17.96 -17.46
N PRO A 70 -4.56 19.11 -17.66
CA PRO A 70 -4.99 19.97 -16.55
C PRO A 70 -6.15 19.37 -15.74
N ALA A 71 -6.66 18.19 -16.11
CA ALA A 71 -7.93 17.67 -15.62
C ALA A 71 -7.85 16.90 -14.29
N THR A 72 -6.66 16.60 -13.77
CA THR A 72 -6.50 15.86 -12.51
C THR A 72 -5.73 16.67 -11.49
N ASP A 73 -6.31 16.88 -10.31
CA ASP A 73 -5.62 17.45 -9.15
C ASP A 73 -4.31 16.68 -8.92
N PRO A 74 -3.14 17.34 -8.92
CA PRO A 74 -1.85 16.67 -8.74
C PRO A 74 -1.81 15.83 -7.47
N LYS A 75 -2.53 16.23 -6.40
CA LYS A 75 -2.65 15.45 -5.17
C LYS A 75 -3.38 14.14 -5.41
N ALA A 76 -4.52 14.18 -6.08
CA ALA A 76 -5.30 12.99 -6.41
C ALA A 76 -4.54 12.06 -7.37
N GLN A 77 -3.76 12.62 -8.29
CA GLN A 77 -2.90 11.85 -9.19
C GLN A 77 -1.78 11.13 -8.41
N SER A 78 -1.11 11.81 -7.47
CA SER A 78 -0.09 11.20 -6.61
C SER A 78 -0.64 10.11 -5.70
N THR A 79 -1.83 10.30 -5.11
CA THR A 79 -2.49 9.25 -4.30
C THR A 79 -2.75 7.99 -5.13
N ARG A 80 -3.34 8.14 -6.32
CA ARG A 80 -3.62 7.01 -7.23
C ARG A 80 -2.34 6.31 -7.70
N HIS A 81 -1.29 7.08 -7.93
CA HIS A 81 0.00 6.52 -8.29
C HIS A 81 0.54 5.64 -7.17
N LEU A 82 0.60 6.15 -5.93
CA LEU A 82 1.04 5.37 -4.76
C LEU A 82 0.20 4.11 -4.53
N GLU A 83 -1.12 4.18 -4.71
CA GLU A 83 -2.00 3.01 -4.63
C GLU A 83 -1.62 1.95 -5.68
N THR A 84 -1.29 2.40 -6.89
CA THR A 84 -0.80 1.52 -7.95
C THR A 84 0.55 0.91 -7.56
N LEU A 85 1.46 1.67 -6.94
CA LEU A 85 2.77 1.18 -6.48
C LEU A 85 2.64 0.13 -5.36
N VAL A 86 1.73 0.34 -4.42
CA VAL A 86 1.46 -0.61 -3.33
C VAL A 86 0.83 -1.90 -3.89
N ALA A 87 -0.14 -1.77 -4.80
CA ALA A 87 -0.78 -2.92 -5.43
C ALA A 87 0.18 -3.72 -6.32
N SER A 88 1.05 -3.03 -7.06
CA SER A 88 2.04 -3.67 -7.94
C SER A 88 3.14 -4.37 -7.14
N ALA A 89 3.61 -3.80 -6.03
CA ALA A 89 4.52 -4.46 -5.11
C ALA A 89 3.92 -5.74 -4.50
N LEU A 90 2.61 -5.74 -4.22
CA LEU A 90 1.88 -6.93 -3.75
C LEU A 90 1.81 -8.00 -4.83
N VAL A 91 1.50 -7.63 -6.08
CA VAL A 91 1.48 -8.55 -7.23
C VAL A 91 2.85 -9.17 -7.50
N LEU A 92 3.92 -8.38 -7.37
CA LEU A 92 5.31 -8.84 -7.50
C LEU A 92 5.80 -9.67 -6.31
N GLN A 93 4.99 -9.81 -5.26
CA GLN A 93 5.35 -10.52 -4.04
C GLN A 93 6.65 -9.98 -3.40
N SER A 94 6.92 -8.67 -3.53
CA SER A 94 8.12 -8.02 -3.03
C SER A 94 7.84 -7.34 -1.68
N PRO A 95 8.17 -7.97 -0.53
CA PRO A 95 7.83 -7.45 0.79
C PRO A 95 8.54 -6.12 1.11
N ASN A 96 9.76 -5.93 0.60
CA ASN A 96 10.55 -4.71 0.84
C ASN A 96 9.97 -3.51 0.08
N GLU A 97 9.57 -3.70 -1.17
CA GLU A 97 8.94 -2.65 -1.97
C GLU A 97 7.55 -2.33 -1.42
N TYR A 98 6.79 -3.34 -1.01
CA TYR A 98 5.49 -3.14 -0.37
C TYR A 98 5.62 -2.26 0.87
N ARG A 99 6.57 -2.55 1.77
CA ARG A 99 6.87 -1.72 2.94
C ARG A 99 7.21 -0.29 2.58
N ARG A 100 8.09 -0.09 1.59
CA ARG A 100 8.56 1.23 1.16
C ARG A 100 7.42 2.08 0.61
N TRP A 101 6.62 1.51 -0.30
CA TRP A 101 5.51 2.22 -0.93
C TRP A 101 4.35 2.45 0.01
N LEU A 102 4.11 1.51 0.94
CA LEU A 102 3.11 1.69 1.98
C LEU A 102 3.50 2.83 2.94
N ALA A 103 4.77 2.93 3.34
CA ALA A 103 5.27 4.07 4.12
C ALA A 103 5.13 5.42 3.39
N ALA A 104 5.44 5.43 2.10
CA ALA A 104 5.29 6.62 1.26
C ALA A 104 3.83 7.02 1.12
N TYR A 105 2.93 6.05 0.95
CA TYR A 105 1.49 6.25 0.88
C TYR A 105 0.91 6.83 2.17
N THR A 106 1.21 6.24 3.33
CA THR A 106 0.71 6.73 4.62
C THR A 106 1.30 8.10 4.98
N CYS A 107 2.57 8.36 4.63
CA CYS A 107 3.17 9.67 4.78
C CYS A 107 2.50 10.72 3.88
N HIS A 108 2.18 10.37 2.62
CA HIS A 108 1.46 11.25 1.71
C HIS A 108 0.05 11.55 2.22
N LEU A 109 -0.71 10.53 2.65
CA LEU A 109 -2.04 10.71 3.24
C LEU A 109 -2.01 11.59 4.49
N ALA A 110 -0.99 11.40 5.35
CA ALA A 110 -0.78 12.26 6.50
C ALA A 110 -0.52 13.71 6.07
N LYS A 111 0.28 13.95 5.02
CA LYS A 111 0.54 15.30 4.48
C LYS A 111 -0.69 15.94 3.85
N THR A 112 -1.56 15.17 3.21
CA THR A 112 -2.80 15.66 2.62
C THR A 112 -3.96 15.77 3.63
N GLU A 113 -3.70 15.40 4.89
CA GLU A 113 -4.66 15.42 6.01
C GLU A 113 -5.92 14.56 5.75
N ASP A 114 -5.75 13.47 5.01
CA ASP A 114 -6.85 12.64 4.54
C ASP A 114 -7.18 11.53 5.57
N GLU A 115 -7.72 11.96 6.73
CA GLU A 115 -7.91 11.11 7.91
C GLU A 115 -8.75 9.86 7.63
N LEU A 116 -9.83 9.99 6.83
CA LEU A 116 -10.75 8.90 6.53
C LEU A 116 -10.03 7.73 5.85
N ARG A 117 -9.24 8.03 4.82
CA ARG A 117 -8.50 7.02 4.04
C ARG A 117 -7.39 6.38 4.89
N LEU A 118 -6.72 7.18 5.71
CA LEU A 118 -5.69 6.69 6.62
C LEU A 118 -6.28 5.73 7.67
N ARG A 119 -7.45 6.08 8.22
CA ARG A 119 -8.18 5.24 9.18
C ARG A 119 -8.64 3.92 8.56
N GLU A 120 -9.04 3.93 7.29
CA GLU A 120 -9.37 2.71 6.56
C GLU A 120 -8.16 1.78 6.42
N VAL A 121 -6.98 2.32 6.06
CA VAL A 121 -5.73 1.57 5.97
C VAL A 121 -5.35 0.98 7.32
N CYS A 122 -5.38 1.79 8.39
CA CYS A 122 -5.08 1.31 9.74
C CYS A 122 -6.06 0.21 10.18
N ARG A 123 -7.36 0.36 9.89
CA ARG A 123 -8.38 -0.64 10.22
C ARG A 123 -8.17 -1.95 9.46
N ASP A 124 -7.80 -1.89 8.18
CA ASP A 124 -7.50 -3.09 7.40
C ASP A 124 -6.24 -3.82 7.91
N LEU A 125 -5.24 -3.07 8.39
CA LEU A 125 -4.03 -3.60 9.02
C LEU A 125 -4.27 -4.17 10.43
N LEU A 126 -5.15 -3.56 11.23
CA LEU A 126 -5.59 -4.08 12.52
C LEU A 126 -6.43 -5.36 12.37
N GLY A 127 -7.26 -5.38 11.34
CA GLY A 127 -8.26 -6.42 11.10
C GLY A 127 -9.57 -6.16 11.82
N PRO A 128 -10.54 -7.09 11.71
CA PRO A 128 -11.75 -7.03 12.49
C PRO A 128 -11.33 -7.11 13.96
N VAL A 129 -11.37 -5.95 14.62
CA VAL A 129 -11.28 -5.85 16.08
C VAL A 129 -12.29 -6.86 16.58
N ARG A 130 -11.82 -7.95 17.20
CA ARG A 130 -12.67 -9.00 17.77
C ARG A 130 -13.47 -8.38 18.90
N ARG A 131 -14.47 -7.57 18.58
CA ARG A 131 -15.57 -7.32 19.49
C ARG A 131 -16.17 -8.70 19.67
N ARG A 132 -16.06 -9.23 20.87
CA ARG A 132 -16.75 -10.43 21.32
C ARG A 132 -18.26 -10.20 21.17
N THR A 133 -18.78 -10.28 19.95
CA THR A 133 -20.19 -10.45 19.68
C THR A 133 -20.33 -11.89 19.22
N SER A 134 -20.61 -12.73 20.22
CA SER A 134 -21.23 -14.05 20.11
C SER A 134 -20.54 -15.08 19.21
N ALA A 135 -19.88 -16.03 19.87
CA ALA A 135 -20.15 -17.42 19.56
C ALA A 135 -21.68 -17.63 19.48
N SER A 136 -22.12 -18.38 18.47
CA SER A 136 -23.51 -18.70 18.12
C SER A 136 -24.35 -17.59 17.48
N ALA A 137 -24.27 -17.48 16.16
CA ALA A 137 -25.47 -17.36 15.35
C ALA A 137 -25.54 -18.62 14.47
N PRO A 138 -26.60 -19.44 14.53
CA PRO A 138 -26.72 -20.62 13.70
C PRO A 138 -26.75 -20.16 12.24
N ALA A 139 -25.95 -20.83 11.42
CA ALA A 139 -25.94 -20.63 9.98
C ALA A 139 -27.39 -20.66 9.43
N PRO A 140 -27.88 -19.61 8.75
CA PRO A 140 -28.97 -19.83 7.82
C PRO A 140 -28.39 -20.63 6.66
N ALA A 141 -28.87 -21.87 6.52
CA ALA A 141 -28.61 -22.71 5.36
C ALA A 141 -29.07 -21.97 4.09
N GLY A 142 -28.13 -21.33 3.41
CA GLY A 142 -28.32 -20.70 2.12
C GLY A 142 -26.97 -20.61 1.42
N PRO A 143 -26.88 -20.79 0.09
CA PRO A 143 -25.64 -20.67 -0.65
C PRO A 143 -25.27 -19.19 -0.77
N SER A 144 -24.73 -18.62 0.31
CA SER A 144 -24.21 -17.26 0.33
C SER A 144 -22.80 -17.26 -0.27
N THR A 145 -22.76 -17.11 -1.59
CA THR A 145 -21.55 -16.87 -2.39
C THR A 145 -21.02 -15.46 -2.16
N ALA A 146 -20.63 -15.16 -0.92
CA ALA A 146 -19.83 -13.99 -0.58
C ALA A 146 -18.74 -14.47 0.35
N LEU A 147 -17.57 -14.70 -0.25
CA LEU A 147 -16.31 -15.01 0.39
C LEU A 147 -16.16 -14.12 1.63
N SER A 148 -16.46 -14.66 2.80
CA SER A 148 -16.01 -14.08 4.06
C SER A 148 -14.50 -14.29 4.07
N GLN A 149 -13.78 -13.41 3.36
CA GLN A 149 -12.33 -13.40 3.31
C GLN A 149 -11.89 -13.09 4.73
N ALA A 150 -11.65 -14.16 5.49
CA ALA A 150 -11.15 -14.08 6.85
C ALA A 150 -9.90 -13.20 6.82
N TRP A 151 -9.87 -12.20 7.70
CA TRP A 151 -8.73 -11.29 7.76
C TRP A 151 -7.46 -12.10 8.03
N GLU A 152 -6.51 -12.00 7.11
CA GLU A 152 -5.21 -12.65 7.25
C GLU A 152 -4.27 -11.76 8.08
N PRO A 153 -3.64 -12.29 9.14
CA PRO A 153 -2.75 -11.52 10.01
C PRO A 153 -1.39 -11.21 9.36
N THR A 154 -1.07 -11.88 8.26
CA THR A 154 0.19 -11.76 7.52
C THR A 154 -0.04 -11.27 6.10
N VAL A 155 0.88 -10.44 5.58
CA VAL A 155 0.96 -10.01 4.18
C VAL A 155 2.39 -10.26 3.72
N LEU A 156 2.57 -11.08 2.68
CA LEU A 156 3.89 -11.43 2.15
C LEU A 156 4.85 -11.99 3.22
N GLY A 157 4.33 -12.74 4.19
CA GLY A 157 5.10 -13.28 5.33
C GLY A 157 5.42 -12.26 6.43
N ILE A 158 4.93 -11.03 6.35
CA ILE A 158 5.10 -9.98 7.37
C ILE A 158 3.80 -9.84 8.18
N SER A 159 3.89 -9.72 9.50
CA SER A 159 2.70 -9.43 10.31
C SER A 159 2.18 -8.01 10.06
N LYS A 160 0.87 -7.88 9.79
CA LYS A 160 0.22 -6.57 9.56
C LYS A 160 0.37 -5.63 10.75
N HIS A 161 0.33 -6.18 11.98
CA HIS A 161 0.55 -5.41 13.20
C HIS A 161 1.97 -4.87 13.30
N ALA A 162 3.00 -5.65 12.93
CA ALA A 162 4.37 -5.13 12.90
C ALA A 162 4.55 -4.07 11.81
N LEU A 163 3.86 -4.19 10.66
CA LEU A 163 3.84 -3.12 9.65
C LEU A 163 3.21 -1.84 10.19
N LEU A 164 2.08 -1.98 10.91
CA LEU A 164 1.41 -0.84 11.51
C LEU A 164 2.34 -0.14 12.51
N GLU A 165 2.95 -0.89 13.42
CA GLU A 165 3.83 -0.38 14.48
C GLU A 165 5.15 0.20 13.95
N GLN A 166 5.84 -0.52 13.04
CA GLN A 166 7.20 -0.15 12.64
C GLN A 166 7.24 0.83 11.47
N VAL A 167 6.19 0.90 10.65
CA VAL A 167 6.22 1.66 9.39
C VAL A 167 5.13 2.73 9.37
N VAL A 168 3.88 2.34 9.64
CA VAL A 168 2.73 3.24 9.47
C VAL A 168 2.68 4.29 10.57
N LEU A 169 2.72 3.90 11.86
CA LEU A 169 2.66 4.85 12.97
C LEU A 169 3.80 5.89 12.91
N PRO A 170 5.08 5.53 12.69
CA PRO A 170 6.15 6.50 12.55
C PRO A 170 5.96 7.45 11.36
N SER A 171 5.47 6.93 10.22
CA SER A 171 5.24 7.75 9.02
C SER A 171 4.14 8.80 9.21
N MET A 172 3.15 8.50 10.06
CA MET A 172 2.03 9.38 10.39
C MET A 172 2.37 10.35 11.52
N ALA A 173 3.19 9.92 12.49
CA ALA A 173 3.61 10.71 13.63
C ALA A 173 4.39 11.98 13.25
N VAL A 174 4.95 12.02 12.03
CA VAL A 174 5.57 13.22 11.46
C VAL A 174 4.57 14.38 11.35
N ASN A 175 3.28 14.09 11.11
CA ASN A 175 2.25 15.12 11.10
C ASN A 175 1.56 15.26 12.48
N ARG A 176 1.61 16.47 13.05
CA ARG A 176 0.99 16.78 14.35
C ARG A 176 -0.53 16.58 14.35
N THR A 177 -1.21 16.81 13.22
CA THR A 177 -2.68 16.65 13.13
C THR A 177 -3.10 15.19 13.29
N MET A 178 -2.24 14.26 12.89
CA MET A 178 -2.49 12.81 12.92
C MET A 178 -2.11 12.17 14.26
N GLN A 179 -1.53 12.91 15.21
CA GLN A 179 -1.08 12.36 16.49
C GLN A 179 -2.22 11.70 17.28
N ARG A 180 -3.44 12.26 17.25
CA ARG A 180 -4.60 11.66 17.92
C ARG A 180 -4.92 10.27 17.37
N LEU A 181 -4.91 10.12 16.05
CA LEU A 181 -5.19 8.85 15.38
C LEU A 181 -4.03 7.87 15.60
N VAL A 182 -2.78 8.32 15.57
CA VAL A 182 -1.60 7.49 15.90
C VAL A 182 -1.73 6.89 17.31
N LEU A 183 -2.07 7.71 18.30
CA LEU A 183 -2.28 7.24 19.68
C LEU A 183 -3.46 6.27 19.80
N GLU A 184 -4.57 6.54 19.11
CA GLU A 184 -5.72 5.64 19.08
C GLU A 184 -5.35 4.27 18.49
N MET A 185 -4.60 4.25 17.39
CA MET A 185 -4.19 2.98 16.76
C MET A 185 -3.16 2.21 17.59
N ASP A 186 -2.25 2.90 18.28
CA ASP A 186 -1.29 2.29 19.21
C ASP A 186 -2.00 1.65 20.41
N ASP A 187 -2.97 2.35 21.03
CA ASP A 187 -3.78 1.81 22.13
C ASP A 187 -4.59 0.57 21.69
N LEU A 188 -5.18 0.61 20.49
CA LEU A 188 -5.89 -0.55 19.93
C LEU A 188 -4.95 -1.75 19.69
N LEU A 189 -3.74 -1.52 19.18
CA LEU A 189 -2.73 -2.57 19.01
C LEU A 189 -2.33 -3.20 20.36
N GLN A 190 -2.09 -2.37 21.38
CA GLN A 190 -1.74 -2.83 22.72
C GLN A 190 -2.88 -3.65 23.34
N SER A 191 -4.13 -3.18 23.25
CA SER A 191 -5.30 -3.90 23.77
C SER A 191 -5.46 -5.28 23.11
N MET A 192 -5.17 -5.40 21.82
CA MET A 192 -5.22 -6.66 21.09
C MET A 192 -4.09 -7.60 21.50
N ARG A 193 -2.88 -7.08 21.69
CA ARG A 193 -1.73 -7.85 22.18
C ARG A 193 -1.99 -8.43 23.57
N ASP A 194 -2.52 -7.62 24.48
CA ASP A 194 -2.85 -8.05 25.83
C ASP A 194 -3.92 -9.15 25.82
N SER A 195 -4.94 -9.01 24.97
CA SER A 195 -5.99 -10.02 24.82
C SER A 195 -5.52 -11.35 24.20
N ALA A 196 -4.35 -11.37 23.55
CA ALA A 196 -3.77 -12.57 22.96
C ALA A 196 -2.87 -13.36 23.93
N VAL A 197 -2.43 -12.73 25.03
CA VAL A 197 -1.56 -13.33 26.06
C VAL A 197 -2.38 -13.98 27.19
N GLN A 198 -3.67 -13.67 27.28
CA GLN A 198 -4.61 -14.14 28.31
C GLN A 198 -5.38 -15.39 27.88
#